data_AF-Q5V8G7-F1
#
_entry.id   AF-Q5V8G7-F1
#
_cell.length_a   1.000
_cell.length_b   1.000
_cell.length_c   1.000
_cell.angle_alpha   90.00
_cell.angle_beta   90.00
_cell.angle_gamma   90.00
#
_symmetry.space_group_name_H-M   'P 1'
#
loop_
_entity.id
_entity.type
_entity.pdbx_description
1 polymer ?
#
loop_
_entity_poly.entity_id
_entity_poly.type
_entity_poly.pdbx_seq_one_letter_code
_entity_poly.pdbx_strand_id
1 'polypeptide(L)'
;VWNYANGGTWSDADGNQTLTMGGSGTSGTLRFMSDSGERLIVAIGVHNYKRWCDIATGLAPNATGVVVNGEYYNSGKRAYMREKQLSQYSVTSPAGTKVAIKYTVADGNCLEADVTIG
;
A
#
# COMPACT_ATOMS: atom_id res chain seq x y z
N VAL A 1 8.02 6.15 -1.03
CA VAL A 1 8.44 5.29 0.11
C VAL A 1 8.47 6.15 1.38
N TRP A 2 8.14 5.61 2.55
CA TRP A 2 8.25 6.32 3.83
C TRP A 2 9.69 6.27 4.36
N ASN A 3 10.10 7.25 5.17
CA ASN A 3 11.50 7.46 5.55
C ASN A 3 11.98 6.61 6.74
N TYR A 4 11.10 5.92 7.46
CA TYR A 4 11.50 5.05 8.57
C TYR A 4 12.27 3.81 8.09
N ALA A 5 12.95 3.14 9.02
CA ALA A 5 13.68 1.89 8.77
C ALA A 5 14.66 1.96 7.59
N ASN A 6 15.43 3.06 7.50
CA ASN A 6 16.34 3.37 6.39
C ASN A 6 15.65 3.50 5.02
N GLY A 7 14.34 3.77 5.02
CA GLY A 7 13.56 3.94 3.82
C GLY A 7 13.45 2.68 2.98
N GLY A 8 13.53 2.86 1.67
CA GLY A 8 13.39 1.79 0.70
C GLY A 8 13.26 2.31 -0.72
N THR A 9 13.18 1.39 -1.67
CA THR A 9 13.14 1.68 -3.10
C THR A 9 12.07 0.83 -3.79
N TRP A 10 11.39 1.43 -4.76
CA TRP A 10 10.59 0.69 -5.72
C TRP A 10 11.45 0.34 -6.94
N SER A 11 11.32 -0.88 -7.44
CA SER A 11 11.88 -1.32 -8.72
C SER A 11 10.83 -2.09 -9.52
N ASP A 12 11.00 -2.11 -10.83
CA ASP A 12 10.19 -2.89 -11.76
C ASP A 12 11.04 -4.04 -12.33
N ALA A 13 10.49 -5.24 -12.36
CA ALA A 13 11.09 -6.41 -12.99
C ALA A 13 10.00 -7.35 -13.48
N ASP A 14 10.03 -7.72 -14.77
CA ASP A 14 9.08 -8.64 -15.40
C ASP A 14 7.59 -8.27 -15.18
N GLY A 15 7.29 -6.97 -15.14
CA GLY A 15 5.95 -6.44 -14.89
C GLY A 15 5.52 -6.44 -13.41
N ASN A 16 6.40 -6.88 -12.50
CA ASN A 16 6.17 -6.82 -11.06
C ASN A 16 6.80 -5.58 -10.44
N GLN A 17 6.06 -4.96 -9.52
CA GLN A 17 6.53 -3.84 -8.71
C GLN A 17 7.07 -4.37 -7.38
N THR A 18 8.37 -4.18 -7.13
CA THR A 18 9.05 -4.64 -5.92
C THR A 18 9.37 -3.48 -5.00
N LEU A 19 8.92 -3.53 -3.75
CA LEU A 19 9.32 -2.61 -2.69
C LEU A 19 10.39 -3.27 -1.81
N THR A 20 11.64 -2.81 -1.93
CA THR A 20 12.70 -3.16 -0.98
C THR A 20 12.72 -2.16 0.17
N MET A 21 12.70 -2.64 1.41
CA MET A 21 12.75 -1.80 2.62
C MET A 21 13.98 -2.14 3.46
N GLY A 22 14.56 -1.15 4.13
CA GLY A 22 15.72 -1.38 5.00
C GLY A 22 15.40 -2.17 6.28
N GLY A 23 14.12 -2.30 6.64
CA GLY A 23 13.65 -3.12 7.75
C GLY A 23 12.16 -2.94 8.06
N SER A 24 11.71 -3.56 9.15
CA SER A 24 10.35 -3.39 9.68
C SER A 24 10.12 -1.96 10.18
N GLY A 25 8.92 -1.42 9.95
CA GLY A 25 8.50 -0.10 10.43
C GLY A 25 8.26 0.94 9.33
N THR A 26 8.40 0.57 8.06
CA THR A 26 8.21 1.47 6.91
C THR A 26 7.27 0.87 5.86
N SER A 27 7.03 1.62 4.78
CA SER A 27 6.06 1.28 3.72
C SER A 27 6.31 2.02 2.42
N GLY A 28 5.62 1.57 1.37
CA GLY A 28 5.53 2.24 0.09
C GLY A 28 4.08 2.32 -0.38
N THR A 29 3.82 3.29 -1.24
CA THR A 29 2.53 3.46 -1.91
C THR A 29 2.71 3.47 -3.43
N LEU A 30 1.77 2.87 -4.13
CA LEU A 30 1.57 3.01 -5.57
C LEU A 30 0.22 3.71 -5.80
N ARG A 31 0.22 4.74 -6.64
CA ARG A 31 -1.00 5.48 -7.01
C ARG A 31 -1.38 5.14 -8.44
N PHE A 32 -2.62 4.73 -8.64
CA PHE A 32 -3.19 4.41 -9.94
C PHE A 32 -4.24 5.46 -10.30
N MET A 33 -4.38 5.69 -11.60
CA MET A 33 -5.42 6.55 -12.17
C MET A 33 -5.97 5.89 -13.42
N SER A 34 -7.30 5.77 -13.51
CA SER A 34 -7.96 5.28 -14.72
C SER A 34 -8.13 6.40 -15.75
N ASP A 35 -8.49 6.02 -16.98
CA ASP A 35 -8.83 6.96 -18.05
C ASP A 35 -10.09 7.77 -17.74
N SER A 36 -10.98 7.26 -16.88
CA SER A 36 -12.15 7.99 -16.37
C SER A 36 -11.81 8.97 -15.23
N GLY A 37 -10.54 9.03 -14.82
CA GLY A 37 -10.06 9.90 -13.75
C GLY A 37 -10.30 9.36 -12.34
N GLU A 38 -10.72 8.11 -12.19
CA GLU A 38 -10.76 7.44 -10.88
C GLU A 38 -9.34 7.30 -10.33
N ARG A 39 -9.18 7.51 -9.01
CA ARG A 39 -7.88 7.48 -8.34
C ARG A 39 -7.93 6.56 -7.13
N LEU A 40 -6.94 5.70 -7.04
CA LEU A 40 -6.73 4.82 -5.89
C LEU A 40 -5.25 4.77 -5.50
N ILE A 41 -4.99 4.44 -4.24
CA ILE A 41 -3.66 4.15 -3.73
C ILE A 41 -3.67 2.77 -3.09
N VAL A 42 -2.66 1.99 -3.43
CA VAL A 42 -2.30 0.74 -2.77
C VAL A 42 -1.13 1.04 -1.83
N ALA A 43 -1.27 0.68 -0.56
CA ALA A 43 -0.23 0.80 0.44
C ALA A 43 0.17 -0.60 0.94
N ILE A 44 1.48 -0.87 0.96
CA ILE A 44 2.06 -2.09 1.52
C ILE A 44 3.26 -1.74 2.40
N GLY A 45 3.50 -2.55 3.43
CA GLY A 45 4.68 -2.38 4.28
C GLY A 45 4.78 -3.47 5.34
N VAL A 46 5.71 -3.26 6.28
CA VAL A 46 5.92 -4.14 7.42
C VAL A 46 5.82 -3.33 8.71
N HIS A 47 5.01 -3.79 9.65
CA HIS A 47 4.85 -3.20 10.98
C HIS A 47 5.04 -4.30 12.02
N ASN A 48 5.87 -4.07 13.05
CA ASN A 48 6.19 -5.05 14.09
C ASN A 48 6.44 -6.47 13.53
N TYR A 49 7.29 -6.54 12.50
CA TYR A 49 7.73 -7.77 11.84
C TYR A 49 6.64 -8.57 11.10
N LYS A 50 5.47 -7.96 10.86
CA LYS A 50 4.42 -8.55 10.02
C LYS A 50 4.03 -7.59 8.90
N ARG A 51 3.72 -8.17 7.74
CA ARG A 51 3.10 -7.47 6.61
C ARG A 51 1.84 -6.70 7.01
N TRP A 52 1.56 -5.63 6.29
CA TRP A 52 0.27 -4.96 6.31
C TRP A 52 -0.06 -4.43 4.91
N CYS A 53 -1.34 -4.22 4.65
CA CYS A 53 -1.81 -3.55 3.44
C CYS A 53 -3.04 -2.68 3.71
N ASP A 54 -3.25 -1.69 2.85
CA ASP A 54 -4.47 -0.87 2.80
C ASP A 54 -4.72 -0.37 1.36
N ILE A 55 -5.97 0.00 1.08
CA ILE A 55 -6.39 0.60 -0.19
C ILE A 55 -7.15 1.89 0.13
N ALA A 56 -6.72 3.01 -0.46
CA ALA A 56 -7.44 4.27 -0.40
C ALA A 56 -8.09 4.58 -1.75
N THR A 57 -9.41 4.73 -1.78
CA THR A 57 -10.21 5.06 -2.97
C THR A 57 -10.88 6.42 -2.84
N GLY A 58 -11.52 6.91 -3.92
CA GLY A 58 -12.28 8.16 -3.88
C GLY A 58 -11.38 9.38 -3.64
N LEU A 59 -10.15 9.33 -4.16
CA LEU A 59 -9.12 10.30 -3.85
C LEU A 59 -9.28 11.59 -4.66
N ALA A 60 -9.18 12.72 -3.97
CA ALA A 60 -9.02 14.03 -4.61
C ALA A 60 -7.69 14.08 -5.41
N PRO A 61 -7.58 14.93 -6.45
CA PRO A 61 -6.36 15.02 -7.27
C PRO A 61 -5.08 15.24 -6.46
N ASN A 62 -5.15 16.06 -5.41
CA ASN A 62 -4.03 16.41 -4.52
C ASN A 62 -3.71 15.35 -3.44
N ALA A 63 -4.52 14.30 -3.29
CA ALA A 63 -4.24 13.20 -2.36
C ALA A 63 -3.20 12.24 -2.96
N THR A 64 -1.95 12.71 -3.10
CA THR A 64 -0.84 11.98 -3.73
C THR A 64 -0.37 10.79 -2.90
N GLY A 65 0.44 9.92 -3.53
CA GLY A 65 1.08 8.80 -2.83
C GLY A 65 1.86 9.22 -1.60
N VAL A 66 2.57 10.37 -1.66
CA VAL A 66 3.34 10.93 -0.54
C VAL A 66 2.43 11.41 0.59
N VAL A 67 1.37 12.15 0.25
CA VAL A 67 0.40 12.66 1.24
C VAL A 67 -0.26 11.51 1.97
N VAL A 68 -0.82 10.54 1.23
CA VAL A 68 -1.53 9.40 1.82
C VAL A 68 -0.58 8.47 2.58
N ASN A 69 0.66 8.27 2.11
CA ASN A 69 1.62 7.45 2.85
C ASN A 69 1.93 8.02 4.23
N GLY A 70 2.01 9.35 4.36
CA GLY A 70 2.20 10.03 5.64
C GLY A 70 1.04 9.80 6.63
N GLU A 71 -0.18 9.54 6.14
CA GLU A 71 -1.36 9.31 6.98
C GLU A 71 -1.30 7.99 7.79
N TYR A 72 -0.41 7.05 7.43
CA TYR A 72 -0.20 5.80 8.18
C TYR A 72 0.74 5.95 9.38
N TYR A 73 1.38 7.11 9.54
CA TYR A 73 2.38 7.38 10.56
C TYR A 73 2.00 8.58 11.43
N ASN A 74 2.73 8.80 12.52
CA ASN A 74 2.62 9.97 13.39
C ASN A 74 1.19 10.26 13.87
N SER A 75 0.49 9.22 14.31
CA SER A 75 -0.93 9.29 14.72
C SER A 75 -1.87 9.80 13.62
N GLY A 76 -1.47 9.65 12.36
CA GLY A 76 -2.29 9.96 11.20
C GLY A 76 -3.53 9.08 11.14
N LYS A 77 -4.57 9.58 10.46
CA LYS A 77 -5.91 8.96 10.42
C LYS A 77 -5.94 7.53 9.87
N ARG A 78 -4.87 7.02 9.24
CA ARG A 78 -4.76 5.65 8.70
C ARG A 78 -3.82 4.75 9.50
N ALA A 79 -3.20 5.24 10.57
CA ALA A 79 -2.29 4.45 11.42
C ALA A 79 -2.93 3.13 11.89
N TYR A 80 -4.22 3.17 12.23
CA TYR A 80 -4.98 2.00 12.66
C TYR A 80 -5.05 0.88 11.59
N MET A 81 -4.99 1.19 10.29
CA MET A 81 -4.98 0.18 9.23
C MET A 81 -3.64 -0.55 9.16
N ARG A 82 -2.53 0.18 9.30
CA ARG A 82 -1.18 -0.39 9.43
C ARG A 82 -1.08 -1.33 10.65
N GLU A 83 -1.65 -0.92 11.77
CA GLU A 83 -1.61 -1.67 13.03
C GLU A 83 -2.39 -2.98 13.01
N LYS A 84 -3.36 -3.14 12.10
CA LYS A 84 -4.08 -4.41 11.92
C LYS A 84 -3.23 -5.52 11.31
N GLN A 85 -2.10 -5.21 10.66
CA GLN A 85 -1.20 -6.22 10.06
C GLN A 85 -1.92 -7.21 9.12
N LEU A 86 -2.86 -6.70 8.31
CA LEU A 86 -3.68 -7.53 7.43
C LEU A 86 -2.84 -8.17 6.32
N SER A 87 -3.08 -9.47 6.06
CA SER A 87 -2.57 -10.16 4.88
C SER A 87 -3.48 -10.06 3.65
N GLN A 88 -4.68 -9.50 3.81
CA GLN A 88 -5.59 -9.26 2.71
C GLN A 88 -6.54 -8.11 3.05
N TYR A 89 -6.93 -7.35 2.03
CA TYR A 89 -7.91 -6.28 2.16
C TYR A 89 -8.62 -6.06 0.83
N SER A 90 -9.91 -5.75 0.87
CA SER A 90 -10.68 -5.40 -0.32
C SER A 90 -11.65 -4.28 -0.05
N VAL A 91 -11.84 -3.40 -1.02
CA VAL A 91 -12.78 -2.28 -0.97
C VAL A 91 -13.38 -2.04 -2.35
N THR A 92 -14.63 -1.58 -2.39
CA THR A 92 -15.25 -1.08 -3.61
C THR A 92 -15.19 0.44 -3.59
N SER A 93 -14.66 1.04 -4.65
CA SER A 93 -14.55 2.49 -4.77
C SER A 93 -15.93 3.14 -4.95
N PRO A 94 -16.05 4.46 -4.78
CA PRO A 94 -17.27 5.19 -5.13
C PRO A 94 -17.68 5.07 -6.61
N ALA A 95 -16.75 4.72 -7.49
CA ALA A 95 -17.02 4.49 -8.91
C ALA A 95 -17.51 3.05 -9.20
N GLY A 96 -17.54 2.18 -8.19
CA GLY A 96 -17.95 0.77 -8.32
C GLY A 96 -16.80 -0.21 -8.58
N THR A 97 -15.57 0.29 -8.77
CA THR A 97 -14.36 -0.51 -9.01
C THR A 97 -14.00 -1.29 -7.76
N LYS A 98 -13.92 -2.63 -7.88
CA LYS A 98 -13.49 -3.50 -6.78
C LYS A 98 -11.97 -3.60 -6.81
N VAL A 99 -11.35 -3.33 -5.66
CA VAL A 99 -9.89 -3.42 -5.50
C VAL A 99 -9.59 -4.38 -4.36
N ALA A 100 -8.61 -5.26 -4.56
CA ALA A 100 -8.18 -6.20 -3.55
C ALA A 100 -6.65 -6.33 -3.52
N ILE A 101 -6.11 -6.55 -2.32
CA ILE A 101 -4.74 -6.96 -2.07
C ILE A 101 -4.80 -8.28 -1.32
N LYS A 102 -3.99 -9.26 -1.74
CA LYS A 102 -3.86 -10.53 -1.04
C LYS A 102 -2.40 -10.98 -1.06
N TYR A 103 -1.79 -11.09 0.12
CA TYR A 103 -0.47 -11.69 0.24
C TYR A 103 -0.55 -13.20 -0.05
N THR A 104 0.18 -13.66 -1.06
CA THR A 104 0.38 -15.07 -1.42
C THR A 104 1.51 -15.68 -0.59
N VAL A 105 2.53 -14.89 -0.27
CA VAL A 105 3.56 -15.18 0.74
C VAL A 105 3.46 -14.12 1.83
N ALA A 106 2.94 -14.50 3.00
CA ALA A 106 2.54 -13.56 4.05
C ALA A 106 3.50 -13.53 5.26
N ASP A 107 4.48 -14.42 5.32
CA ASP A 107 5.44 -14.52 6.42
C ASP A 107 6.88 -14.57 5.89
N GLY A 108 7.85 -14.25 6.74
CA GLY A 108 9.25 -14.07 6.35
C GLY A 108 9.53 -12.68 5.77
N ASN A 109 10.62 -12.58 5.02
CA ASN A 109 11.17 -11.29 4.56
C ASN A 109 10.93 -11.04 3.06
N CYS A 110 10.74 -12.10 2.28
CA CYS A 110 10.42 -12.04 0.86
C CYS A 110 8.92 -12.26 0.70
N LEU A 111 8.15 -11.19 0.95
CA LEU A 111 6.70 -11.20 0.88
C LEU A 111 6.25 -11.04 -0.58
N GLU A 112 5.11 -11.66 -0.91
CA GLU A 112 4.50 -11.56 -2.24
C GLU A 112 3.02 -11.24 -2.07
N ALA A 113 2.49 -10.36 -2.91
CA ALA A 113 1.10 -9.96 -2.89
C ALA A 113 0.54 -9.69 -4.27
N ASP A 114 -0.66 -10.22 -4.50
CA ASP A 114 -1.46 -9.90 -5.68
C ASP A 114 -2.29 -8.65 -5.41
N VAL A 115 -2.29 -7.73 -6.38
CA VAL A 115 -3.20 -6.58 -6.42
C VAL A 115 -4.15 -6.79 -7.59
N THR A 116 -5.45 -6.86 -7.30
CA THR A 116 -6.49 -7.01 -8.32
C THR A 116 -7.34 -5.75 -8.37
N ILE A 117 -7.47 -5.17 -9.56
CA ILE A 117 -8.35 -4.02 -9.88
C ILE A 117 -9.33 -4.52 -10.94
N GLY A 118 -10.62 -4.53 -10.60
CA GLY A 118 -11.70 -5.04 -11.45
C GLY A 118 -12.53 -3.98 -12.16
#